data_AF-A0A318JYY0-F1
#
_entry.id   AF-A0A318JYY0-F1
#
_cell.length_a   1.000
_cell.length_b   1.000
_cell.length_c   1.000
_cell.angle_alpha   90.00
_cell.angle_beta   90.00
_cell.angle_gamma   90.00
#
_symmetry.space_group_name_H-M   'P 1'
#
loop_
_entity.id
_entity.type
_entity.pdbx_description
1 polymer ?
#
loop_
_entity_poly.entity_id
_entity_poly.type
_entity_poly.pdbx_seq_one_letter_code
_entity_poly.pdbx_strand_id
1 'polypeptide(L)'
;MGSLSIWHWLIIAVVFVMFFGAKRMPDAARSLGRSLRIFKSEVSQMQHEGKDSDHASTPPAQQPVQQLPPAQPATPSTTQQPQAEPKTL
;
A
#
# COMPACT_ATOMS: atom_id res chain seq x y z
N MET A 1 37.42 8.43 17.78
CA MET A 1 36.71 9.51 18.50
C MET A 1 35.68 10.11 17.56
N GLY A 2 34.39 9.83 17.79
CA GLY A 2 33.28 10.47 17.07
C GLY A 2 33.01 9.96 15.66
N SER A 3 32.81 8.66 15.51
CA SER A 3 32.27 8.00 14.31
C SER A 3 31.14 8.81 13.67
N LEU A 4 31.44 9.43 12.53
CA LEU A 4 30.51 9.74 11.43
C LEU A 4 29.14 10.20 11.92
N SER A 5 29.17 11.37 12.58
CA SER A 5 28.05 12.19 12.99
C SER A 5 26.82 11.93 12.15
N ILE A 6 25.71 11.61 12.80
CA ILE A 6 24.34 11.63 12.27
C ILE A 6 24.10 12.72 11.20
N TRP A 7 24.81 13.85 11.32
CA TRP A 7 24.96 14.90 10.30
C TRP A 7 25.28 14.42 8.87
N HIS A 8 26.18 13.45 8.66
CA HIS A 8 26.50 12.90 7.33
C HIS A 8 25.32 12.13 6.75
N TRP A 9 24.65 11.31 7.57
CA TRP A 9 23.44 10.59 7.15
C TRP A 9 22.30 11.54 6.77
N LEU A 10 22.17 12.66 7.48
CA LEU A 10 21.18 13.70 7.17
C LEU A 10 21.44 14.31 5.77
N ILE A 11 22.70 14.62 5.44
CA ILE A 11 23.08 15.15 4.13
C ILE A 11 22.73 14.14 3.02
N ILE A 12 23.07 12.86 3.21
CA ILE A 12 22.77 11.80 2.23
C ILE A 12 21.26 11.67 2.04
N ALA A 13 20.48 11.69 3.12
CA ALA A 13 19.03 11.62 3.05
C ALA A 13 18.44 12.79 2.25
N VAL A 14 18.94 14.02 2.45
CA VAL A 14 18.51 15.20 1.71
C VAL A 14 18.83 15.07 0.21
N VAL A 15 20.05 14.66 -0.14
CA VAL A 15 20.45 14.45 -1.54
C VAL A 15 19.60 13.35 -2.20
N PHE A 16 19.36 12.25 -1.48
CA PHE A 16 18.54 11.14 -1.97
C PHE A 16 17.10 11.56 -2.23
N VAL A 17 16.50 12.34 -1.32
CA VAL A 17 15.16 12.91 -1.49
C VAL A 17 15.10 13.90 -2.65
N MET A 18 16.17 14.65 -2.91
CA MET A 18 16.23 15.57 -4.05
C MET A 18 16.27 14.83 -5.39
N PHE A 19 17.00 13.71 -5.46
CA PHE A 19 17.14 12.91 -6.68
C PHE A 19 15.93 12.02 -6.95
N PHE A 20 15.41 11.35 -5.92
CA PHE A 20 14.25 10.45 -6.04
C PHE A 20 12.91 11.16 -5.89
N GLY A 21 12.88 12.36 -5.32
CA GLY A 21 11.68 13.12 -5.01
C GLY A 21 11.02 12.71 -3.68
N ALA A 22 10.49 13.69 -2.95
CA ALA A 22 9.89 13.50 -1.62
C ALA A 22 8.69 12.53 -1.57
N LYS A 23 8.07 12.22 -2.71
CA LYS A 23 6.88 11.37 -2.79
C LYS A 23 7.20 9.91 -3.14
N ARG A 24 8.34 9.62 -3.79
CA ARG A 24 8.69 8.26 -4.25
C ARG A 24 9.45 7.43 -3.22
N MET A 25 10.33 8.07 -2.45
CA MET A 25 11.09 7.40 -1.39
C MET A 25 10.19 6.79 -0.29
N PRO A 26 9.22 7.53 0.30
CA PRO A 26 8.34 6.95 1.32
C PRO A 26 7.34 5.95 0.74
N ASP A 27 6.92 6.11 -0.52
CA ASP A 27 5.97 5.20 -1.16
C ASP A 27 6.61 3.84 -1.47
N ALA A 28 7.82 3.85 -2.05
CA ALA A 28 8.61 2.64 -2.27
C ALA A 28 9.04 2.00 -0.95
N ALA A 29 9.46 2.77 0.05
CA ALA A 29 9.78 2.24 1.37
C ALA A 29 8.55 1.60 2.04
N ARG A 30 7.34 2.16 1.85
CA ARG A 30 6.10 1.57 2.38
C ARG A 30 5.67 0.31 1.64
N SER A 31 5.83 0.24 0.31
CA SER A 31 5.51 -0.99 -0.42
C SER A 31 6.50 -2.11 -0.09
N LEU A 32 7.79 -1.81 -0.10
CA LEU A 32 8.87 -2.74 0.29
C LEU A 32 8.76 -3.15 1.76
N GLY A 33 8.42 -2.21 2.66
CA GLY A 33 8.22 -2.48 4.08
C GLY A 33 7.04 -3.41 4.35
N ARG A 34 5.95 -3.32 3.57
CA ARG A 34 4.83 -4.27 3.64
C ARG A 34 5.27 -5.68 3.21
N SER A 35 6.00 -5.81 2.10
CA SER A 35 6.53 -7.10 1.65
C SER A 35 7.52 -7.71 2.65
N LEU A 36 8.40 -6.89 3.21
CA LEU A 36 9.38 -7.33 4.21
C LEU A 36 8.72 -7.71 5.53
N ARG A 37 7.62 -7.04 5.93
CA ARG A 37 6.85 -7.40 7.13
C ARG A 37 6.23 -8.78 7.00
N ILE A 38 5.61 -9.08 5.87
CA ILE A 38 5.01 -10.39 5.60
C ILE A 38 6.11 -11.47 5.65
N PHE A 39 7.21 -11.25 4.94
CA PHE A 39 8.36 -12.16 4.97
C PHE A 39 8.94 -12.33 6.38
N LYS A 40 9.07 -11.24 7.15
CA LYS A 40 9.54 -11.27 8.55
C LYS A 40 8.59 -12.08 9.43
N SER A 41 7.28 -11.97 9.25
CA SER A 41 6.28 -12.73 10.01
C SER A 41 6.39 -14.23 9.72
N GLU A 42 6.46 -14.62 8.45
CA GLU A 42 6.63 -16.02 8.04
C GLU A 42 7.96 -16.60 8.56
N VAL A 43 9.07 -15.87 8.37
CA VAL A 43 10.40 -16.29 8.86
C VAL A 43 10.45 -16.32 10.39
N SER A 44 9.79 -15.36 11.06
CA SER A 44 9.70 -15.35 12.53
C SER A 44 8.87 -16.53 13.02
N GLN A 45 7.80 -16.91 12.33
CA GLN A 45 6.99 -18.07 12.66
C GLN A 45 7.81 -19.37 12.53
N MET A 46 8.57 -19.54 11.44
CA MET A 46 9.50 -20.66 11.29
C MET A 46 10.56 -20.71 12.40
N GLN A 47 11.03 -19.54 12.86
CA GLN A 47 11.99 -19.45 13.97
C GLN A 47 11.34 -19.66 15.36
N HIS A 48 10.05 -19.36 15.53
CA HIS A 48 9.31 -19.50 16.79
C HIS A 48 8.67 -20.88 16.96
N GLU A 49 8.32 -21.58 15.86
CA GLU A 49 7.84 -22.97 15.87
C GLU A 49 8.92 -23.96 16.34
N GLY A 50 10.19 -23.54 16.41
CA GLY A 50 11.26 -24.28 17.07
C GLY A 50 11.38 -24.04 18.58
N LYS A 51 10.59 -23.14 19.19
CA LYS A 51 10.83 -22.73 20.58
C LYS A 51 9.61 -22.65 21.50
N ASP A 52 8.46 -22.07 21.14
CA ASP A 52 7.36 -21.98 22.12
C ASP A 52 6.01 -21.69 21.44
N SER A 53 5.07 -22.61 21.65
CA SER A 53 3.64 -22.39 21.50
C SER A 53 3.13 -21.51 22.64
N ASP A 54 3.34 -20.19 22.61
CA ASP A 54 2.61 -19.29 23.52
C ASP A 54 2.44 -17.87 22.97
N HIS A 55 1.29 -17.29 23.27
CA HIS A 55 0.81 -15.94 22.94
C HIS A 55 0.38 -15.63 21.49
N ALA A 56 -0.90 -15.95 21.24
CA ALA A 56 -1.75 -15.26 20.29
C ALA A 56 -1.65 -13.73 20.44
N SER A 57 -1.28 -13.05 19.36
CA SER A 57 -1.40 -11.59 19.24
C SER A 57 -2.09 -11.25 17.93
N THR A 58 -3.39 -10.99 18.00
CA THR A 58 -4.21 -10.42 16.93
C THR A 58 -3.98 -8.90 16.89
N PRO A 59 -3.45 -8.31 15.79
CA PRO A 59 -3.54 -6.87 15.58
C PRO A 59 -4.89 -6.53 14.91
N PRO A 60 -5.64 -5.52 15.40
CA PRO A 60 -6.91 -5.13 14.82
C PRO A 60 -6.73 -4.56 13.40
N ALA A 61 -7.55 -5.03 12.47
CA ALA A 61 -7.67 -4.50 11.12
C ALA A 61 -8.22 -3.07 11.18
N GLN A 62 -7.36 -2.06 10.97
CA GLN A 62 -7.80 -0.72 10.62
C GLN A 62 -8.13 -0.69 9.12
N GLN A 63 -9.40 -0.91 8.77
CA GLN A 63 -9.94 -0.51 7.47
C GLN A 63 -10.59 0.86 7.63
N PRO A 64 -10.09 1.94 6.99
CA PRO A 64 -10.89 3.14 6.79
C PRO A 64 -11.94 2.81 5.73
N VAL A 65 -13.18 2.59 6.17
CA VAL A 65 -14.35 2.66 5.31
C VAL A 65 -14.51 4.11 4.83
N GLN A 66 -14.26 4.38 3.55
CA GLN A 66 -14.63 5.66 2.93
C GLN A 66 -15.54 5.41 1.72
N GLN A 67 -16.83 5.42 2.06
CA GLN A 67 -18.03 5.85 1.33
C GLN A 67 -18.06 5.76 -0.20
N LEU A 68 -19.02 4.97 -0.69
CA LEU A 68 -19.63 5.08 -2.02
C LEU A 68 -20.21 6.51 -2.23
N PRO A 69 -19.93 7.20 -3.34
CA PRO A 69 -20.68 8.38 -3.76
C PRO A 69 -22.21 8.20 -3.74
N PRO A 70 -22.96 9.17 -3.17
CA PRO A 70 -24.42 9.16 -3.19
C PRO A 70 -24.96 9.21 -4.61
N ALA A 71 -26.00 8.41 -4.87
CA ALA A 71 -26.78 8.42 -6.09
C ALA A 71 -27.19 9.86 -6.48
N GLN A 72 -26.72 10.33 -7.64
CA GLN A 72 -27.24 11.55 -8.27
C GLN A 72 -28.40 11.19 -9.22
N PRO A 73 -29.52 11.93 -9.18
CA PRO A 73 -30.69 11.72 -10.05
C PRO A 73 -30.41 12.00 -11.53
N ALA A 74 -31.15 11.31 -12.39
CA ALA A 74 -31.07 11.29 -13.84
C ALA A 74 -31.17 12.67 -14.54
N THR A 75 -30.49 12.80 -15.68
CA THR A 75 -30.95 13.61 -16.83
C THR A 75 -30.85 12.76 -18.10
N PRO A 76 -31.94 12.62 -18.90
CA PRO A 76 -31.94 11.87 -20.15
C PRO A 76 -31.61 12.81 -21.33
N SER A 77 -30.62 12.45 -22.15
CA SER A 77 -30.39 13.01 -23.49
C SER A 77 -29.58 11.95 -24.26
N THR A 78 -30.26 11.00 -24.91
CA THR A 78 -30.56 10.98 -26.34
C THR A 78 -29.33 10.84 -27.24
N THR A 79 -29.33 9.73 -27.98
CA THR A 79 -28.57 9.42 -29.20
C THR A 79 -27.16 8.85 -28.98
N GLN A 80 -27.07 7.52 -29.00
CA GLN A 80 -26.49 6.80 -30.15
C GLN A 80 -26.75 5.29 -30.01
N GLN A 81 -27.88 4.88 -30.57
CA GLN A 81 -28.18 3.51 -30.93
C GLN A 81 -27.89 3.39 -32.44
N PRO A 82 -26.88 2.61 -32.82
CA PRO A 82 -27.02 1.75 -33.99
C PRO A 82 -27.23 0.31 -33.53
N GLN A 83 -28.50 -0.04 -33.42
CA GLN A 83 -28.97 -1.41 -33.30
C GLN A 83 -28.80 -2.09 -34.66
N ALA A 84 -27.74 -2.88 -34.80
CA ALA A 84 -27.72 -4.06 -35.65
C ALA A 84 -28.15 -5.23 -34.75
N GLU A 85 -29.45 -5.44 -34.58
CA GLU A 85 -30.21 -6.47 -35.30
C GLU A 85 -29.54 -7.85 -35.21
N PRO A 86 -30.07 -8.72 -34.33
CA PRO A 86 -30.33 -10.08 -34.73
C PRO A 86 -31.83 -10.39 -34.58
N LYS A 87 -32.49 -10.46 -35.75
CA LYS A 87 -33.24 -11.60 -36.27
C LYS A 87 -34.07 -12.48 -35.31
N THR A 88 -35.24 -12.87 -35.83
CA THR A 88 -36.17 -13.96 -35.42
C THR A 88 -37.19 -13.52 -34.36
N LEU A 89 -38.51 -13.64 -34.56
CA LEU A 89 -39.32 -14.56 -35.35
C LEU A 89 -40.66 -13.88 -35.70
#